data_AF-A0A7R9L303-F1
#
_entry.id   AF-A0A7R9L303-F1
#
_cell.length_a   1.000
_cell.length_b   1.000
_cell.length_c   1.000
_cell.angle_alpha   90.00
_cell.angle_beta   90.00
_cell.angle_gamma   90.00
#
_symmetry.space_group_name_H-M   'P 1'
#
loop_
_entity.id
_entity.type
_entity.pdbx_description
1 polymer ?
#
loop_
_entity_poly.entity_id
_entity_poly.type
_entity_poly.pdbx_seq_one_letter_code
_entity_poly.pdbx_strand_id
1 'polypeptide(L)'
;PLTKLFATYGVCAQIRHLKSQPPEPIVTGVLSAAYSLEVSVCNQLSRGIFTLVSPMTGPSYETLVSYSNTFQMPFIHPGFSQTSHFRPATYGISLRPRYLPAIIDVILYYGWKGIIYLYDTDDGLKIEYVTS
;
A
#
# COMPACT_ATOMS: atom_id res chain seq x y z
N PRO A 1 7.58 -9.53 -21.07
CA PRO A 1 8.46 -9.87 -19.91
C PRO A 1 7.73 -10.13 -18.58
N LEU A 2 6.48 -9.67 -18.38
CA LEU A 2 5.65 -10.01 -17.20
C LEU A 2 4.84 -11.32 -17.34
N THR A 3 4.63 -11.82 -18.56
CA THR A 3 3.90 -13.08 -18.83
C THR A 3 4.70 -14.35 -18.51
N LYS A 4 6.02 -14.25 -18.30
CA LYS A 4 6.88 -15.42 -18.02
C LYS A 4 7.01 -15.75 -16.54
N LEU A 5 6.78 -14.81 -15.62
CA LEU A 5 6.90 -15.08 -14.17
C LEU A 5 5.66 -15.77 -13.59
N PHE A 6 4.48 -15.53 -14.17
CA PHE A 6 3.22 -16.19 -13.76
C PHE A 6 3.05 -17.62 -14.31
N ALA A 7 3.91 -18.03 -15.25
CA ALA A 7 3.84 -19.36 -15.87
C ALA A 7 4.53 -20.45 -15.04
N THR A 8 5.49 -20.10 -14.17
CA THR A 8 6.27 -21.08 -13.39
C THR A 8 5.53 -21.67 -12.18
N TYR A 9 4.42 -21.07 -11.74
CA TYR A 9 3.60 -21.55 -10.61
C TYR A 9 2.19 -22.05 -10.99
N GLY A 10 1.92 -22.34 -12.26
CA GLY A 10 0.67 -23.01 -12.67
C GLY A 10 -0.63 -22.18 -12.61
N VAL A 11 -0.58 -20.90 -12.20
CA VAL A 11 -1.79 -20.05 -12.06
C VAL A 11 -2.28 -19.47 -13.40
N CYS A 12 -1.51 -19.58 -14.48
CA CYS A 12 -1.88 -18.97 -15.78
C CYS A 12 -2.85 -19.81 -16.64
N ALA A 13 -3.22 -21.02 -16.21
CA ALA A 13 -4.16 -21.87 -16.97
C ALA A 13 -5.65 -21.51 -16.78
N GLN A 14 -6.02 -20.76 -15.72
CA GLN A 14 -7.42 -20.47 -15.41
C GLN A 14 -7.91 -19.06 -15.79
N ILE A 15 -7.02 -18.14 -16.17
CA ILE A 15 -7.41 -16.74 -16.42
C ILE A 15 -8.13 -16.55 -17.77
N ARG A 16 -7.97 -17.49 -18.72
CA ARG A 16 -8.65 -17.39 -20.03
C ARG A 16 -10.15 -17.71 -19.99
N HIS A 17 -10.67 -18.25 -18.88
CA HIS A 17 -12.09 -18.58 -18.71
C HIS A 17 -12.85 -17.69 -17.71
N LEU A 18 -12.19 -16.77 -17.01
CA LEU A 18 -12.83 -15.84 -16.07
C LEU A 18 -13.39 -14.62 -16.82
N LYS A 19 -14.44 -14.84 -17.61
CA LYS A 19 -15.19 -13.78 -18.28
C LYS A 19 -16.67 -13.89 -17.90
N SER A 20 -17.03 -13.57 -16.65
CA SER A 20 -18.43 -13.25 -16.28
C SER A 20 -18.72 -12.82 -14.83
N GLN A 21 -17.82 -12.95 -13.84
CA GLN A 21 -18.09 -12.49 -12.47
C GLN A 21 -16.88 -11.77 -11.86
N PRO A 22 -17.08 -10.65 -11.13
CA PRO A 22 -16.00 -10.06 -10.35
C PRO A 22 -15.51 -11.08 -9.32
N PRO A 23 -14.20 -11.17 -9.05
CA PRO A 23 -13.70 -12.01 -7.97
C PRO A 23 -14.36 -11.56 -6.67
N GLU A 24 -14.99 -12.49 -5.95
CA GLU A 24 -15.64 -12.16 -4.66
C GLU A 24 -14.56 -11.73 -3.65
N PRO A 25 -14.71 -10.54 -3.03
CA PRO A 25 -13.73 -10.07 -2.07
C PRO A 25 -13.82 -10.89 -0.78
N ILE A 26 -12.71 -11.51 -0.39
CA ILE A 26 -12.60 -12.16 0.92
C ILE A 26 -12.26 -11.07 1.94
N VAL A 27 -13.27 -10.60 2.68
CA VAL A 27 -13.08 -9.59 3.73
C VAL A 27 -12.70 -10.26 5.03
N THR A 28 -11.51 -9.96 5.56
CA THR A 28 -11.08 -10.35 6.90
C THR A 28 -10.95 -9.11 7.76
N GLY A 29 -11.67 -9.05 8.88
CA GLY A 29 -11.50 -7.98 9.86
C GLY A 29 -10.18 -8.19 10.61
N VAL A 30 -9.23 -7.27 10.44
CA VAL A 30 -7.94 -7.32 11.14
C VAL A 30 -7.94 -6.27 12.25
N LEU A 31 -7.71 -6.72 13.48
CA LEU A 31 -7.45 -5.86 14.64
C LEU A 31 -6.02 -5.30 14.54
N SER A 32 -5.80 -4.06 14.99
CA SER A 32 -4.60 -3.22 14.81
C SER A 32 -3.24 -3.79 15.28
N ALA A 33 -3.16 -5.04 15.71
CA ALA A 33 -1.93 -5.68 16.14
C ALA A 33 -1.17 -6.31 14.95
N ALA A 34 0.14 -6.03 14.85
CA ALA A 34 1.02 -6.58 13.81
C ALA A 34 1.03 -8.12 13.76
N TYR A 35 0.94 -8.79 14.92
CA TYR A 35 0.86 -10.25 14.98
C TYR A 35 -0.40 -10.80 14.30
N SER A 36 -1.55 -10.19 14.54
CA SER A 36 -2.82 -10.60 13.93
C SER A 36 -2.84 -10.38 12.41
N LEU A 37 -2.07 -9.39 11.93
CA LEU A 37 -1.88 -9.16 10.50
C LEU A 37 -1.13 -10.32 9.84
N GLU A 38 -0.01 -10.75 10.41
CA GLU A 38 0.83 -11.80 9.82
C GLU A 38 0.05 -13.09 9.61
N VAL A 39 -0.70 -13.53 10.63
CA VAL A 39 -1.54 -14.72 10.54
C VAL A 39 -2.63 -14.56 9.48
N SER A 40 -3.26 -13.39 9.41
CA SER A 40 -4.31 -13.11 8.44
C SER A 40 -3.78 -13.11 7.00
N VAL A 41 -2.63 -12.47 6.76
CA VAL A 41 -1.98 -12.42 5.44
C VAL A 41 -1.58 -13.82 5.00
N CYS A 42 -0.94 -14.62 5.86
CA CYS A 42 -0.58 -16.00 5.55
C CYS A 42 -1.80 -16.86 5.19
N ASN A 43 -2.90 -16.71 5.92
CA ASN A 43 -4.16 -17.41 5.62
C ASN A 43 -4.79 -16.99 4.30
N GLN A 44 -4.63 -15.74 3.88
CA GLN A 44 -5.11 -15.30 2.57
C GLN A 44 -4.20 -15.78 1.45
N LEU A 45 -2.88 -15.70 1.63
CA LEU A 45 -1.90 -16.20 0.67
C LEU A 45 -2.09 -17.70 0.40
N SER A 46 -2.35 -18.51 1.43
CA SER A 46 -2.62 -19.95 1.27
C SER A 46 -3.90 -20.26 0.51
N ARG A 47 -4.88 -19.35 0.48
CA ARG A 47 -6.11 -19.46 -0.33
C ARG A 47 -5.90 -19.12 -1.80
N GLY A 48 -4.74 -18.59 -2.19
CA GLY A 48 -4.44 -18.24 -3.58
C GLY A 48 -5.15 -16.97 -4.06
N ILE A 49 -5.17 -15.92 -3.24
CA ILE A 49 -5.70 -14.60 -3.64
C ILE A 49 -4.82 -13.91 -4.70
N PHE A 50 -5.41 -13.00 -5.48
CA PHE A 50 -4.71 -12.25 -6.51
C PHE A 50 -4.13 -10.91 -6.04
N THR A 51 -4.78 -10.26 -5.07
CA THR A 51 -4.37 -8.98 -4.51
C THR A 51 -4.86 -8.84 -3.07
N LEU A 52 -4.11 -8.11 -2.24
CA LEU A 52 -4.52 -7.74 -0.89
C LEU A 52 -5.08 -6.31 -0.89
N VAL A 53 -6.13 -6.08 -0.12
CA VAL A 53 -6.65 -4.72 0.14
C VAL A 53 -6.63 -4.50 1.64
N SER A 54 -5.92 -3.48 2.10
CA SER A 54 -5.72 -3.24 3.53
C SER A 54 -5.81 -1.74 3.87
N PRO A 55 -6.63 -1.34 4.86
CA PRO A 55 -6.70 0.04 5.34
C PRO A 55 -5.54 0.44 6.26
N MET A 56 -4.47 -0.37 6.31
CA MET A 56 -3.45 -0.29 7.35
C MET A 56 -2.54 0.94 7.28
N THR A 57 -2.14 1.38 8.47
CA THR A 57 -1.19 2.46 8.74
C THR A 57 -0.15 2.02 9.78
N GLY A 58 0.96 2.76 9.88
CA GLY A 58 1.98 2.57 10.92
C GLY A 58 2.78 1.26 10.79
N PRO A 59 3.19 0.62 11.90
CA PRO A 59 4.14 -0.52 11.87
C PRO A 59 3.60 -1.74 11.11
N SER A 60 2.28 -1.89 11.03
CA SER A 60 1.61 -2.95 10.27
C SER A 60 1.85 -2.83 8.75
N TYR A 61 2.05 -1.60 8.26
CA TYR A 61 2.35 -1.33 6.86
C TYR A 61 3.72 -1.88 6.45
N GLU A 62 4.75 -1.73 7.29
CA GLU A 62 6.09 -2.23 6.99
C GLU A 62 6.12 -3.76 6.88
N THR A 63 5.40 -4.44 7.78
CA THR A 63 5.21 -5.89 7.71
C THR A 63 4.53 -6.27 6.39
N LEU A 64 3.43 -5.60 6.03
CA LEU A 64 2.71 -5.88 4.77
C LEU A 64 3.61 -5.70 3.54
N VAL A 65 4.42 -4.64 3.51
CA VAL A 65 5.42 -4.39 2.45
C VAL A 65 6.46 -5.52 2.39
N SER A 66 6.93 -6.01 3.53
CA SER A 66 7.88 -7.12 3.59
C SER A 66 7.31 -8.41 2.98
N TYR A 67 6.09 -8.78 3.38
CA TYR A 67 5.38 -9.94 2.81
C TYR A 67 5.12 -9.76 1.31
N SER A 68 4.63 -8.58 0.92
CA SER A 68 4.34 -8.24 -0.46
C SER A 68 5.58 -8.33 -1.36
N ASN A 69 6.72 -7.78 -0.93
CA ASN A 69 7.98 -7.88 -1.66
C ASN A 69 8.53 -9.31 -1.73
N THR A 70 8.38 -10.09 -0.66
CA THR A 70 8.86 -11.48 -0.58
C THR A 70 8.07 -12.41 -1.49
N PHE A 71 6.74 -12.31 -1.46
CA PHE A 71 5.84 -13.19 -2.21
C PHE A 71 5.43 -12.62 -3.58
N GLN A 72 5.95 -11.44 -3.94
CA GLN A 72 5.56 -10.70 -5.15
C GLN A 72 4.05 -10.46 -5.22
N MET A 73 3.43 -10.29 -4.05
CA MET A 73 2.00 -10.20 -3.88
C MET A 73 1.56 -8.74 -3.93
N PRO A 74 0.74 -8.31 -4.91
CA PRO A 74 0.28 -6.94 -4.97
C PRO A 74 -0.66 -6.62 -3.82
N PHE A 75 -0.56 -5.40 -3.28
CA PHE A 75 -1.52 -4.88 -2.32
C PHE A 75 -1.92 -3.43 -2.61
N ILE A 76 -3.16 -3.09 -2.24
CA ILE A 76 -3.75 -1.77 -2.38
C ILE A 76 -4.07 -1.26 -0.98
N HIS A 77 -3.69 -0.01 -0.69
CA HIS A 77 -4.01 0.63 0.59
C HIS A 77 -4.45 2.10 0.39
N PRO A 78 -5.40 2.60 1.20
CA PRO A 78 -5.86 3.99 1.14
C PRO A 78 -4.97 4.98 1.91
N GLY A 79 -3.98 4.48 2.65
CA GLY A 79 -3.07 5.30 3.45
C GLY A 79 -1.98 5.97 2.62
N PHE A 80 -1.18 6.84 3.24
CA PHE A 80 0.00 7.40 2.60
C PHE A 80 1.08 6.31 2.41
N SER A 81 1.83 6.35 1.31
CA SER A 81 2.98 5.45 1.15
C SER A 81 4.08 5.82 2.16
N GLN A 82 4.12 5.08 3.27
CA GLN A 82 5.11 5.28 4.34
C GLN A 82 6.51 4.77 3.95
N THR A 83 6.74 4.36 2.71
CA THR A 83 7.98 3.71 2.30
C THR A 83 9.19 4.59 2.57
N SER A 84 10.16 4.04 3.29
CA SER A 84 11.51 4.59 3.39
C SER A 84 12.24 4.32 2.07
N HIS A 85 13.22 5.16 1.72
CA HIS A 85 14.10 4.90 0.57
C HIS A 85 14.79 3.52 0.65
N PHE A 86 14.97 3.00 1.88
CA PHE A 86 15.63 1.71 2.13
C PHE A 86 14.72 0.50 1.91
N ARG A 87 13.40 0.64 2.05
CA ARG A 87 12.42 -0.43 1.80
C ARG A 87 11.25 0.07 0.95
N PRO A 88 11.42 0.11 -0.39
CA PRO A 88 10.33 0.49 -1.28
C PRO A 88 9.24 -0.59 -1.31
N ALA A 89 7.98 -0.15 -1.38
CA ALA A 89 6.83 -1.03 -1.62
C ALA A 89 6.70 -1.33 -3.11
N THR A 90 7.52 -2.25 -3.63
CA THR A 90 7.60 -2.56 -5.07
C THR A 90 6.28 -3.08 -5.64
N TYR A 91 5.49 -3.76 -4.82
CA TYR A 91 4.19 -4.33 -5.17
C TYR A 91 3.03 -3.63 -4.43
N GLY A 92 3.28 -2.45 -3.85
CA GLY A 92 2.26 -1.67 -3.13
C GLY A 92 1.70 -0.54 -3.98
N ILE A 93 0.38 -0.38 -3.96
CA ILE A 93 -0.33 0.74 -4.58
C ILE A 93 -1.04 1.55 -3.49
N SER A 94 -0.60 2.80 -3.34
CA SER A 94 -1.24 3.80 -2.47
C SER A 94 -2.34 4.53 -3.23
N LEU A 95 -3.57 4.50 -2.72
CA LEU A 95 -4.69 5.29 -3.28
C LEU A 95 -4.65 6.75 -2.83
N ARG A 96 -3.92 7.08 -1.74
CA ARG A 96 -3.78 8.46 -1.27
C ARG A 96 -2.75 9.21 -2.15
N PRO A 97 -3.13 10.35 -2.75
CA PRO A 97 -2.20 11.16 -3.52
C PRO A 97 -1.21 11.92 -2.62
N ARG A 98 -0.09 12.38 -3.19
CA ARG A 98 0.84 13.30 -2.52
C ARG A 98 0.24 14.70 -2.47
N TYR A 99 -0.07 15.19 -1.27
CA TYR A 99 -0.75 16.47 -1.07
C TYR A 99 0.16 17.60 -0.55
N LEU A 100 1.40 17.30 -0.12
CA LEU A 100 2.34 18.32 0.35
C LEU A 100 2.61 19.43 -0.68
N PRO A 101 2.79 19.15 -1.99
CA PRO A 101 2.94 20.20 -2.99
C PRO A 101 1.73 21.15 -3.04
N ALA A 102 0.51 20.60 -2.98
CA ALA A 102 -0.70 21.42 -2.99
C ALA A 102 -0.83 22.31 -1.74
N ILE A 103 -0.37 21.85 -0.57
CA ILE A 103 -0.31 22.70 0.64
C ILE A 103 0.66 23.86 0.42
N ILE A 104 1.83 23.58 -0.16
CA ILE A 104 2.85 24.60 -0.43
C ILE A 104 2.34 25.63 -1.45
N ASP A 105 1.66 25.18 -2.50
CA ASP A 105 1.04 26.07 -3.49
C ASP A 105 0.04 27.03 -2.85
N VAL A 106 -0.76 26.55 -1.88
CA VAL A 106 -1.71 27.40 -1.14
C VAL A 106 -1.00 28.44 -0.26
N ILE A 107 0.06 28.04 0.44
CA ILE A 107 0.87 28.95 1.28
C ILE A 107 1.48 30.07 0.42
N LEU A 108 2.04 29.69 -0.74
CA LEU A 108 2.62 30.63 -1.69
C LEU A 108 1.57 31.54 -2.32
N TYR A 109 0.42 30.99 -2.72
CA TYR A 109 -0.67 31.74 -3.33
C TYR A 109 -1.23 32.83 -2.41
N TYR A 110 -1.38 32.54 -1.11
CA TYR A 110 -1.87 33.52 -0.13
C TYR A 110 -0.77 34.36 0.54
N GLY A 111 0.51 34.11 0.24
CA GLY A 111 1.64 34.87 0.77
C GLY A 111 1.77 34.81 2.30
N TRP A 112 1.45 33.68 2.92
CA TRP A 112 1.51 33.52 4.37
C TRP A 112 2.97 33.64 4.87
N LYS A 113 3.23 34.61 5.75
CA LYS A 113 4.57 34.87 6.32
C LYS A 113 4.91 34.02 7.55
N GLY A 114 3.90 33.40 8.15
CA GLY A 114 4.04 32.53 9.32
C GLY A 114 2.87 31.56 9.38
N ILE A 115 3.17 30.28 9.64
CA ILE A 115 2.18 29.21 9.73
C ILE A 115 2.38 28.42 11.01
N ILE A 116 1.30 27.90 11.57
CA ILE A 116 1.34 26.90 12.64
C ILE A 116 0.97 25.57 11.99
N TYR A 117 1.91 24.63 11.95
CA TYR A 117 1.70 23.31 11.39
C TYR A 117 1.46 22.31 12.52
N LEU A 118 0.20 21.87 12.66
CA LEU A 118 -0.18 20.80 13.57
C LEU A 118 -0.12 19.49 12.79
N TYR A 119 0.64 18.52 13.29
CA TYR A 119 0.83 17.23 12.64
C TYR A 119 0.56 16.07 13.60
N ASP A 120 0.11 14.95 13.04
CA ASP A 120 -0.01 13.68 13.74
C ASP A 120 1.29 12.88 13.57
N THR A 121 1.79 12.29 14.65
CA THR A 121 2.97 11.42 14.62
C THR A 121 2.72 10.11 13.88
N ASP A 122 1.48 9.64 13.86
CA ASP A 122 1.11 8.33 13.29
C ASP A 122 1.10 8.34 11.75
N ASP A 123 0.85 9.50 11.15
CA ASP A 123 0.85 9.71 9.69
C ASP A 123 2.27 9.88 9.11
N GLY A 124 3.29 9.98 9.98
CA GLY A 124 4.70 10.08 9.62
C GLY A 124 5.13 11.50 9.22
N LEU A 125 6.11 12.05 9.93
CA LEU A 125 6.72 13.34 9.56
C LEU A 125 7.62 13.16 8.34
N LYS A 126 7.11 13.42 7.14
CA LYS A 126 7.92 13.52 5.91
C LYS A 126 8.09 14.98 5.52
N ILE A 127 9.27 15.52 5.80
CA ILE A 127 9.70 16.81 5.25
C ILE A 127 10.21 16.50 3.84
N GLU A 128 9.35 16.63 2.82
CA GLU A 128 9.78 16.58 1.42
C GLU A 128 10.40 17.95 1.10
N TYR A 129 11.71 18.00 0.88
CA TYR A 129 12.39 19.22 0.47
C TYR A 129 11.84 19.65 -0.89
N VAL A 130 10.97 20.65 -0.91
CA VAL A 130 10.55 21.29 -2.17
C VAL A 130 11.62 22.29 -2.55
N THR A 131 12.50 21.87 -3.45
CA THR A 131 13.42 22.78 -4.14
C THR A 131 12.63 23.57 -5.18
N SER A 132 12.66 24.90 -5.08
CA SER A 132 12.23 25.83 -6.13
C SER A 132 13.03 25.68 -7.40
#